data_AF-A0A7M2SUD4-F1
#
_entry.id   AF-A0A7M2SUD4-F1
#
_cell.length_a   1.000
_cell.length_b   1.000
_cell.length_c   1.000
_cell.angle_alpha   90.00
_cell.angle_beta   90.00
_cell.angle_gamma   90.00
#
_symmetry.space_group_name_H-M   'P 1'
#
loop_
_entity.id
_entity.type
_entity.pdbx_description
1 polymer ?
#
loop_
_entity_poly.entity_id
_entity_poly.type
_entity_poly.pdbx_seq_one_letter_code
_entity_poly.pdbx_strand_id
1 'polypeptide(L)'
;MDAKNRFETRTTFAFARMEWLALLVVSLVLAFQHLSEIRWAVFVALFAVIDVIGYIPGAIAHRRSPGRRIARGYYVAYNVMHSLVTAGVLAGAWALFAGPEWALLALPIHLLGDRALFGNSFKPFGVAFEPETHPAYRTFERQYRAAGAEVSRDREETAHAVGA
;
A
#
# COMPACT_ATOMS: atom_id res chain seq x y z
N MET A 1 3.68 -5.32 0.83
CA MET A 1 4.08 -5.72 -0.53
C MET A 1 3.93 -4.52 -1.43
N ASP A 2 4.38 -4.61 -2.68
CA ASP A 2 4.35 -3.49 -3.63
C ASP A 2 3.83 -3.95 -5.00
N ALA A 3 3.60 -3.00 -5.92
CA ALA A 3 3.06 -3.30 -7.25
C ALA A 3 3.91 -4.29 -8.08
N LYS A 4 5.21 -4.43 -7.80
CA LYS A 4 6.11 -5.38 -8.45
C LYS A 4 6.26 -6.71 -7.72
N ASN A 5 5.85 -6.78 -6.45
CA ASN A 5 6.02 -7.91 -5.54
C ASN A 5 4.74 -8.18 -4.75
N ARG A 6 3.65 -8.47 -5.45
CA ARG A 6 2.32 -8.56 -4.85
C ARG A 6 2.12 -9.80 -3.96
N PHE A 7 2.76 -10.92 -4.32
CA PHE A 7 2.49 -12.29 -3.79
C PHE A 7 0.99 -12.63 -3.62
N GLU A 8 0.17 -11.98 -4.43
CA GLU A 8 -1.26 -12.19 -4.62
C GLU A 8 -1.51 -12.38 -6.11
N THR A 9 -2.69 -12.88 -6.46
CA THR A 9 -3.11 -12.91 -7.87
C THR A 9 -3.37 -11.50 -8.36
N ARG A 10 -3.36 -11.31 -9.69
CA ARG A 10 -3.64 -9.99 -10.28
C ARG A 10 -5.01 -9.47 -9.88
N THR A 11 -6.00 -10.37 -9.85
CA THR A 11 -7.40 -10.05 -9.53
C THR A 11 -7.56 -9.70 -8.05
N THR A 12 -7.01 -10.50 -7.13
CA THR A 12 -7.10 -10.24 -5.69
C THR A 12 -6.41 -8.92 -5.31
N PHE A 13 -5.24 -8.65 -5.87
CA PHE A 13 -4.56 -7.36 -5.70
C PHE A 13 -5.38 -6.18 -6.24
N ALA A 14 -6.08 -6.35 -7.38
CA ALA A 14 -6.95 -5.32 -7.93
C ALA A 14 -8.16 -5.06 -7.01
N PHE A 15 -8.79 -6.09 -6.46
CA PHE A 15 -9.86 -5.95 -5.47
C PHE A 15 -9.39 -5.20 -4.22
N ALA A 16 -8.25 -5.58 -3.65
CA ALA A 16 -7.68 -4.88 -2.51
C ALA A 16 -7.47 -3.38 -2.83
N ARG A 17 -6.95 -3.05 -4.02
CA ARG A 17 -6.80 -1.65 -4.46
C ARG A 17 -8.13 -0.91 -4.60
N MET A 18 -9.19 -1.58 -5.03
CA MET A 18 -10.53 -0.98 -5.13
C MET A 18 -11.11 -0.65 -3.75
N GLU A 19 -10.89 -1.49 -2.74
CA GLU A 19 -11.31 -1.18 -1.37
C GLU A 19 -10.62 0.08 -0.84
N TRP A 20 -9.29 0.18 -1.05
CA TRP A 20 -8.55 1.38 -0.68
C TRP A 20 -9.01 2.61 -1.47
N LEU A 21 -9.31 2.45 -2.76
CA LEU A 21 -9.78 3.54 -3.61
C LEU A 21 -11.15 4.05 -3.16
N ALA A 22 -12.07 3.17 -2.77
CA ALA A 22 -13.39 3.56 -2.28
C ALA A 22 -13.27 4.43 -1.02
N LEU A 23 -12.46 4.02 -0.05
CA LEU A 23 -12.20 4.79 1.17
C LEU A 23 -11.46 6.11 0.88
N LEU A 24 -10.54 6.10 -0.09
CA LEU A 24 -9.85 7.31 -0.53
C LEU A 24 -10.85 8.32 -1.11
N VAL A 25 -11.76 7.87 -1.98
CA VAL A 25 -12.81 8.72 -2.56
C VAL A 25 -13.67 9.34 -1.47
N VAL A 26 -14.11 8.56 -0.48
CA VAL A 26 -14.87 9.09 0.67
C VAL A 26 -14.07 10.17 1.41
N SER A 27 -12.79 9.90 1.70
CA SER A 27 -11.92 10.85 2.40
C SER A 27 -11.71 12.14 1.61
N LEU A 28 -11.55 12.05 0.29
CA LEU A 28 -11.41 13.20 -0.61
C LEU A 28 -12.70 14.01 -0.72
N VAL A 29 -13.86 13.36 -0.79
CA VAL A 29 -15.16 14.04 -0.80
C VAL A 29 -15.36 14.82 0.49
N LEU A 30 -15.05 14.22 1.65
CA LEU A 30 -15.11 14.93 2.94
C LEU A 30 -14.15 16.12 2.98
N ALA A 31 -12.90 15.95 2.52
CA ALA A 31 -11.94 17.05 2.47
C ALA A 31 -12.41 18.18 1.54
N PHE A 32 -13.05 17.83 0.40
CA PHE A 32 -13.60 18.79 -0.53
C PHE A 32 -14.81 19.55 0.04
N GLN A 33 -15.69 18.87 0.77
CA GLN A 33 -16.85 19.50 1.42
C GLN A 33 -16.43 20.48 2.53
N HIS A 34 -15.28 20.26 3.16
CA HIS A 34 -14.79 21.04 4.29
C HIS A 34 -13.51 21.85 3.99
N LEU A 35 -13.25 22.20 2.71
CA LEU A 35 -11.99 22.87 2.29
C LEU A 35 -11.64 24.13 3.09
N SER A 36 -12.66 24.93 3.45
CA SER A 36 -12.49 26.17 4.21
C SER A 36 -12.24 25.94 5.70
N GLU A 37 -12.60 24.76 6.21
CA GLU A 37 -12.42 24.38 7.62
C GLU A 37 -11.10 23.64 7.85
N ILE A 38 -10.44 23.20 6.77
CA ILE A 38 -9.15 22.54 6.85
C ILE A 38 -8.06 23.55 7.21
N ARG A 39 -7.38 23.30 8.33
CA ARG A 39 -6.11 23.97 8.66
C ARG A 39 -5.01 23.43 7.74
N TRP A 40 -4.86 24.04 6.57
CA TRP A 40 -3.98 23.56 5.51
C TRP A 40 -2.52 23.35 5.94
N ALA A 41 -1.99 24.21 6.81
CA ALA A 41 -0.64 24.02 7.35
C ALA A 41 -0.50 22.69 8.11
N VAL A 42 -1.51 22.33 8.92
CA VAL A 42 -1.54 21.07 9.67
C VAL A 42 -1.78 19.89 8.73
N PHE A 43 -2.70 20.04 7.79
CA PHE A 43 -2.98 19.01 6.77
C PHE A 43 -1.72 18.65 5.99
N VAL A 44 -1.01 19.65 5.44
CA VAL A 44 0.23 19.44 4.67
C VAL A 44 1.32 18.85 5.56
N ALA A 45 1.46 19.30 6.80
CA ALA A 45 2.43 18.74 7.74
C ALA A 45 2.16 17.26 8.04
N LEU A 46 0.91 16.89 8.34
CA LEU A 46 0.50 15.51 8.60
C LEU A 46 0.62 14.61 7.37
N PHE A 47 0.34 15.14 6.18
CA PHE A 47 0.55 14.42 4.93
C PHE A 47 2.05 14.17 4.69
N ALA A 48 2.88 15.20 4.77
CA ALA A 48 4.30 15.11 4.45
C ALA A 48 5.12 14.32 5.47
N VAL A 49 4.79 14.40 6.76
CA VAL A 49 5.59 13.78 7.83
C VAL A 49 5.68 12.25 7.68
N ILE A 50 4.63 11.63 7.13
CA ILE A 50 4.58 10.18 6.86
C ILE A 50 5.76 9.76 5.98
N ASP A 51 6.02 10.49 4.90
CA ASP A 51 7.10 10.16 3.96
C ASP A 51 8.45 10.72 4.40
N VAL A 52 8.47 11.91 5.00
CA VAL A 52 9.71 12.54 5.50
C VAL A 52 10.40 11.64 6.53
N ILE A 53 9.62 10.97 7.39
CA ILE A 53 10.16 10.03 8.38
C ILE A 53 10.19 8.60 7.83
N GLY A 54 9.12 8.17 7.19
CA GLY A 54 8.92 6.76 6.83
C GLY A 54 9.65 6.33 5.56
N TYR A 55 9.69 7.17 4.53
CA TYR A 55 10.10 6.76 3.19
C TYR A 55 11.42 7.38 2.74
N ILE A 56 11.52 8.72 2.78
CA ILE A 56 12.62 9.49 2.19
C ILE A 56 14.00 9.03 2.72
N PRO A 57 14.22 8.83 4.03
CA PRO A 57 15.53 8.41 4.53
C PRO A 57 15.96 7.05 3.97
N GLY A 58 15.02 6.10 3.89
CA GLY A 58 15.25 4.77 3.34
C GLY A 58 15.52 4.80 1.83
N ALA A 59 14.78 5.63 1.09
CA ALA A 59 14.95 5.79 -0.35
C ALA A 59 16.32 6.40 -0.70
N ILE A 60 16.75 7.42 0.06
CA ILE A 60 18.08 8.01 -0.08
C ILE A 60 19.16 6.98 0.24
N ALA A 61 19.04 6.27 1.36
CA ALA A 61 19.99 5.22 1.74
C ALA A 61 20.09 4.11 0.68
N HIS A 62 18.95 3.71 0.11
CA HIS A 62 18.88 2.68 -0.92
C HIS A 62 19.59 3.10 -2.21
N ARG A 63 19.35 4.34 -2.66
CA ARG A 63 19.99 4.89 -3.87
C ARG A 63 21.50 5.08 -3.71
N ARG A 64 21.97 5.35 -2.50
CA ARG A 64 23.41 5.53 -2.19
C ARG A 64 24.14 4.22 -1.91
N SER A 65 23.43 3.14 -1.60
CA SER A 65 24.04 1.87 -1.21
C SER A 65 24.57 1.09 -2.42
N PRO A 66 25.88 0.76 -2.48
CA PRO A 66 26.41 -0.15 -3.49
C PRO A 66 25.83 -1.54 -3.24
N GLY A 67 24.92 -1.97 -4.12
CA GLY A 67 24.16 -3.22 -3.98
C GLY A 67 22.78 -3.07 -3.38
N ARG A 68 22.28 -1.84 -3.17
CA ARG A 68 20.86 -1.55 -2.86
C ARG A 68 20.34 -2.19 -1.57
N ARG A 69 21.25 -2.55 -0.65
CA ARG A 69 20.92 -3.11 0.68
C ARG A 69 20.95 -2.00 1.71
N ILE A 70 19.93 -1.93 2.55
CA ILE A 70 19.83 -0.94 3.62
C ILE A 70 19.46 -1.61 4.96
N ALA A 71 19.70 -0.90 6.06
CA ALA A 71 19.37 -1.38 7.39
C ALA A 71 17.86 -1.61 7.56
N ARG A 72 17.50 -2.62 8.37
CA ARG A 72 16.09 -2.96 8.68
C ARG A 72 15.33 -1.81 9.34
N GLY A 73 16.04 -0.90 10.02
CA GLY A 73 15.44 0.29 10.63
C GLY A 73 14.64 1.15 9.65
N TYR A 74 15.07 1.28 8.40
CA TYR A 74 14.33 2.03 7.37
C TYR A 74 13.00 1.34 7.00
N TYR A 75 12.96 0.02 6.98
CA TYR A 75 11.73 -0.74 6.74
C TYR A 75 10.77 -0.61 7.93
N VAL A 76 11.30 -0.63 9.15
CA VAL A 76 10.50 -0.40 10.36
C VAL A 76 9.92 1.00 10.35
N ALA A 77 10.73 2.04 10.09
CA ALA A 77 10.27 3.42 9.99
C ALA A 77 9.17 3.58 8.93
N TYR A 78 9.37 3.03 7.74
CA TYR A 78 8.36 3.00 6.68
C TYR A 78 7.06 2.35 7.18
N ASN A 79 7.13 1.14 7.72
CA ASN A 79 5.95 0.40 8.15
C ASN A 79 5.20 1.06 9.31
N VAL A 80 5.92 1.65 10.27
CA VAL A 80 5.31 2.37 11.39
C VAL A 80 4.58 3.60 10.90
N MET A 81 5.21 4.41 10.04
CA MET A 81 4.60 5.64 9.51
C MET A 81 3.47 5.33 8.51
N HIS A 82 3.56 4.22 7.76
CA HIS A 82 2.54 3.79 6.80
C HIS A 82 1.48 2.87 7.40
N SER A 83 1.42 2.74 8.73
CA SER A 83 0.42 1.93 9.42
C SER A 83 -0.86 2.72 9.68
N LEU A 84 -2.00 2.17 9.26
CA LEU A 84 -3.32 2.71 9.62
C LEU A 84 -3.53 2.71 11.14
N VAL A 85 -2.92 1.77 11.87
CA VAL A 85 -2.98 1.73 13.34
C VAL A 85 -2.24 2.93 13.93
N THR A 86 -1.02 3.20 13.48
CA THR A 86 -0.25 4.36 13.95
C THR A 86 -0.97 5.66 13.61
N ALA A 87 -1.50 5.79 12.39
CA ALA A 87 -2.28 6.95 11.99
C ALA A 87 -3.57 7.10 12.81
N GLY A 88 -4.27 6.01 13.10
CA GLY A 88 -5.47 6.01 13.95
C GLY A 88 -5.17 6.43 15.39
N VAL A 89 -4.07 5.95 15.96
CA VAL A 89 -3.61 6.37 17.30
C VAL A 89 -3.23 7.85 17.30
N LEU A 90 -2.51 8.33 16.27
CA LEU A 90 -2.13 9.74 16.14
C LEU A 90 -3.38 10.63 16.00
N ALA A 91 -4.31 10.26 15.12
CA ALA A 91 -5.56 10.99 14.91
C ALA A 91 -6.43 10.99 16.18
N GLY A 92 -6.54 9.85 16.87
CA GLY A 92 -7.28 9.73 18.11
C GLY A 92 -6.67 10.58 19.23
N ALA A 93 -5.35 10.51 19.42
CA ALA A 93 -4.66 11.35 20.40
C ALA A 93 -4.84 12.84 20.07
N TRP A 94 -4.70 13.21 18.81
CA TRP A 94 -4.92 14.59 18.38
C TRP A 94 -6.36 15.05 18.65
N ALA A 95 -7.35 14.24 18.29
CA ALA A 95 -8.75 14.55 18.53
C ALA A 95 -9.06 14.71 20.03
N LEU A 96 -8.39 13.94 20.90
CA LEU A 96 -8.56 14.02 22.35
C LEU A 96 -7.92 15.28 22.96
N PHE A 97 -6.73 15.69 22.50
CA PHE A 97 -5.97 16.77 23.15
C PHE A 97 -6.09 18.13 22.44
N ALA A 98 -6.31 18.13 21.13
CA ALA A 98 -6.42 19.34 20.30
C ALA A 98 -7.82 19.52 19.68
N GLY A 99 -8.72 18.55 19.89
CA GLY A 99 -10.05 18.51 19.28
C GLY A 99 -10.05 17.86 17.90
N PRO A 100 -11.17 17.27 17.48
CA PRO A 100 -11.30 16.73 16.13
C PRO A 100 -11.27 17.86 15.09
N GLU A 101 -10.57 17.66 13.99
CA GLU A 101 -10.52 18.62 12.89
C GLU A 101 -10.36 17.93 11.54
N TRP A 102 -10.75 18.62 10.47
CA TRP A 102 -10.68 18.12 9.11
C TRP A 102 -9.25 17.97 8.57
N ALA A 103 -8.26 18.64 9.18
CA ALA A 103 -6.86 18.44 8.82
C ALA A 103 -6.38 17.00 9.02
N LEU A 104 -7.01 16.25 9.94
CA LEU A 104 -6.71 14.84 10.18
C LEU A 104 -7.01 13.94 8.98
N LEU A 105 -7.83 14.39 8.01
CA LEU A 105 -8.05 13.67 6.75
C LEU A 105 -6.78 13.50 5.91
N ALA A 106 -5.73 14.30 6.17
CA ALA A 106 -4.42 14.10 5.56
C ALA A 106 -3.88 12.68 5.74
N LEU A 107 -4.10 12.08 6.93
CA LEU A 107 -3.60 10.75 7.27
C LEU A 107 -4.25 9.64 6.42
N PRO A 108 -5.59 9.48 6.40
CA PRO A 108 -6.21 8.49 5.51
C PRO A 108 -5.98 8.82 4.04
N ILE A 109 -6.01 10.10 3.62
CA ILE A 109 -5.76 10.43 2.19
C ILE A 109 -4.37 9.97 1.75
N HIS A 110 -3.32 10.18 2.55
CA HIS A 110 -1.97 9.70 2.25
C HIS A 110 -1.90 8.18 2.19
N LEU A 111 -2.36 7.51 3.26
CA LEU A 111 -2.22 6.06 3.42
C LEU A 111 -3.08 5.25 2.45
N LEU A 112 -4.31 5.72 2.19
CA LEU A 112 -5.20 5.12 1.21
C LEU A 112 -4.75 5.45 -0.21
N GLY A 113 -4.23 6.65 -0.45
CA GLY A 113 -3.59 7.04 -1.71
C GLY A 113 -2.45 6.10 -2.11
N ASP A 114 -1.55 5.81 -1.18
CA ASP A 114 -0.39 4.95 -1.44
C ASP A 114 -0.82 3.51 -1.83
N ARG A 115 -1.85 2.99 -1.16
CA ARG A 115 -2.39 1.66 -1.42
C ARG A 115 -3.25 1.60 -2.68
N ALA A 116 -4.14 2.56 -2.87
CA ALA A 116 -5.09 2.59 -3.98
C ALA A 116 -4.40 2.91 -5.31
N LEU A 117 -3.52 3.91 -5.33
CA LEU A 117 -2.93 4.45 -6.57
C LEU A 117 -1.60 3.80 -6.92
N PHE A 118 -0.72 3.61 -5.94
CA PHE A 118 0.61 3.04 -6.16
C PHE A 118 0.69 1.54 -5.84
N GLY A 119 -0.29 1.00 -5.11
CA GLY A 119 -0.29 -0.41 -4.72
C GLY A 119 0.80 -0.74 -3.69
N ASN A 120 1.29 0.29 -2.99
CA ASN A 120 2.27 0.14 -1.94
C ASN A 120 1.54 -0.17 -0.63
N SER A 121 2.10 -1.12 0.11
CA SER A 121 1.62 -1.54 1.41
C SER A 121 2.85 -1.80 2.29
N PHE A 122 2.72 -2.50 3.42
CA PHE A 122 3.86 -2.73 4.31
C PHE A 122 5.07 -3.34 3.59
N LYS A 123 6.28 -2.85 3.86
CA LYS A 123 7.53 -3.30 3.28
C LYS A 123 8.09 -4.50 4.06
N PRO A 124 7.99 -5.74 3.55
CA PRO A 124 8.64 -6.87 4.22
C PRO A 124 10.15 -6.79 4.05
N PHE A 125 10.93 -7.32 5.01
CA PHE A 125 12.39 -7.28 4.95
C PHE A 125 13.01 -8.12 3.82
N GLY A 126 12.24 -9.04 3.24
CA GLY A 126 12.70 -9.94 2.17
C GLY A 126 12.61 -9.33 0.77
N VAL A 127 11.98 -8.17 0.59
CA VAL A 127 11.96 -7.45 -0.69
C VAL A 127 12.81 -6.19 -0.58
N ALA A 128 13.27 -5.66 -1.71
CA ALA A 128 14.01 -4.41 -1.72
C ALA A 128 13.15 -3.26 -1.15
N PHE A 129 13.77 -2.36 -0.39
CA PHE A 129 13.33 -0.96 -0.31
C PHE A 129 13.31 -0.43 -1.76
N GLU A 130 12.53 0.54 -2.23
CA GLU A 130 12.31 0.71 -3.68
C GLU A 130 11.81 -0.55 -4.48
N PRO A 131 10.73 -0.43 -5.27
CA PRO A 131 10.17 -1.59 -5.97
C PRO A 131 11.12 -2.19 -7.03
N GLU A 132 11.54 -3.44 -6.79
CA GLU A 132 12.25 -4.31 -7.73
C GLU A 132 11.65 -5.70 -7.70
N THR A 133 11.42 -6.31 -8.87
CA THR A 133 10.78 -7.63 -8.95
C THR A 133 11.67 -8.69 -8.32
N HIS A 134 11.23 -9.25 -7.20
CA HIS A 134 11.90 -10.30 -6.46
C HIS A 134 11.86 -11.63 -7.24
N PRO A 135 12.97 -12.40 -7.32
CA PRO A 135 13.02 -13.66 -8.06
C PRO A 135 11.95 -14.67 -7.63
N ALA A 136 11.68 -14.77 -6.31
CA ALA A 136 10.63 -15.63 -5.79
C ALA A 136 9.23 -15.26 -6.31
N TYR A 137 8.94 -13.96 -6.47
CA TYR A 137 7.65 -13.52 -7.02
C TYR A 137 7.50 -13.93 -8.49
N ARG A 138 8.58 -13.86 -9.29
CA ARG A 138 8.56 -14.35 -10.69
C ARG A 138 8.28 -15.84 -10.76
N THR A 139 8.89 -16.63 -9.88
CA THR A 139 8.66 -18.08 -9.81
C THR A 139 7.23 -18.40 -9.39
N PHE A 140 6.73 -17.72 -8.36
CA PHE A 140 5.33 -17.81 -7.94
C PHE A 140 4.36 -17.52 -9.09
N GLU A 141 4.54 -16.39 -9.79
CA GLU A 141 3.63 -16.00 -10.88
C GLU A 141 3.65 -17.03 -12.03
N ARG A 142 4.82 -17.58 -12.37
CA ARG A 142 4.94 -18.65 -13.38
C ARG A 142 4.22 -19.92 -12.96
N GLN A 143 4.47 -20.40 -11.74
CA GLN A 143 3.87 -21.64 -11.24
C GLN A 143 2.36 -21.52 -11.09
N TYR A 144 1.86 -20.40 -10.54
CA TYR A 144 0.43 -20.18 -10.36
C TYR A 144 -0.32 -20.16 -11.69
N ARG A 145 0.25 -19.53 -12.74
CA ARG A 145 -0.35 -19.53 -14.08
C ARG A 145 -0.37 -20.90 -14.73
N ALA A 146 0.71 -21.67 -14.59
CA ALA A 146 0.80 -23.03 -15.14
C ALA A 146 -0.29 -23.92 -14.52
N ALA A 147 -0.40 -23.92 -13.19
CA ALA A 147 -1.43 -24.68 -12.47
C ALA A 147 -2.86 -24.26 -12.87
N GLY A 148 -3.11 -22.95 -13.07
CA GLY A 148 -4.41 -22.47 -13.54
C GLY A 148 -4.77 -22.96 -14.94
N ALA A 149 -3.79 -23.05 -15.85
CA ALA A 149 -4.01 -23.55 -17.20
C ALA A 149 -4.28 -25.06 -17.23
N GLU A 150 -3.62 -25.84 -16.36
CA GLU A 150 -3.89 -27.27 -16.18
C GLU A 150 -5.33 -27.50 -15.70
N VAL A 151 -5.77 -26.80 -14.65
CA VAL A 151 -7.14 -26.90 -14.12
C VAL A 151 -8.19 -26.53 -15.16
N SER A 152 -7.94 -25.53 -16.01
CA SER A 152 -8.85 -25.16 -17.09
C SER A 152 -8.99 -26.27 -18.15
N ARG A 153 -7.88 -26.93 -18.53
CA ARG A 153 -7.90 -28.03 -19.49
C ARG A 153 -8.65 -29.24 -18.96
N ASP A 154 -8.39 -29.65 -17.72
CA ASP A 154 -9.08 -30.79 -17.10
C ASP A 154 -10.61 -30.59 -17.05
N ARG A 155 -11.05 -29.34 -16.83
CA ARG A 155 -12.47 -28.98 -16.85
C ARG A 155 -13.09 -29.08 -18.24
N GLU A 156 -12.37 -28.65 -19.28
CA GLU A 156 -12.83 -28.76 -20.68
C GLU A 156 -12.93 -30.23 -21.10
N GLU A 157 -11.91 -31.05 -20.78
CA GLU A 157 -11.92 -32.50 -21.07
C GLU A 157 -13.07 -33.22 -20.35
N THR A 158 -13.29 -32.90 -19.07
CA THR A 158 -14.40 -33.48 -18.29
C THR A 158 -15.77 -33.05 -18.85
N ALA A 159 -15.92 -31.79 -19.26
CA ALA A 159 -17.17 -31.30 -19.86
C ALA A 159 -17.47 -32.01 -21.20
N HIS A 160 -16.44 -32.27 -22.02
CA HIS A 160 -16.58 -33.03 -23.25
C HIS A 160 -16.93 -34.52 -23.00
N ALA A 161 -16.40 -35.12 -21.93
CA ALA A 161 -16.68 -36.51 -21.58
C ALA A 161 -18.10 -36.74 -21.02
N VAL A 162 -18.74 -35.72 -20.42
CA VAL A 162 -20.11 -35.80 -19.86
C VAL A 162 -21.19 -35.42 -20.89
N GLY A 163 -20.81 -34.72 -21.97
CA GLY A 163 -21.72 -34.32 -23.05
C GLY A 163 -21.88 -35.33 -24.20
N ALA A 164 -21.20 -36.48 -24.14
CA ALA A 164 -21.27 -37.58 -25.11
C ALA A 164 -22.01 -38.80 -24.52
#